data_AF-A0A953CCJ3-F1
#
_entry.id   AF-A0A953CCJ3-F1
#
_cell.length_a   1.000
_cell.length_b   1.000
_cell.length_c   1.000
_cell.angle_alpha   90.00
_cell.angle_beta   90.00
_cell.angle_gamma   90.00
#
_symmetry.space_group_name_H-M   'P 1'
#
loop_
_entity.id
_entity.type
_entity.pdbx_description
1 polymer ?
#
loop_
_entity_poly.entity_id
_entity_poly.type
_entity_poly.pdbx_seq_one_letter_code
_entity_poly.pdbx_strand_id
1 'polypeptide(L)'
;MVRRQWYPLAAWLAALACSAPVAAGAADAAHGRALYETRCGGCHDRSVHARTVRSAKSFAQVRAWVVNWDRQTGALWRDDEIDAVTRYLNERYYRFPCPAQVCGTDRG
;
A
#
# COMPACT_ATOMS: atom_id res chain seq x y z
N MET A 1 48.20 -44.77 17.24
CA MET A 1 48.45 -43.42 17.80
C MET A 1 47.33 -42.50 17.34
N VAL A 2 46.36 -42.19 18.20
CA VAL A 2 45.22 -41.30 17.88
C VAL A 2 45.59 -39.90 18.36
N ARG A 3 45.88 -39.00 17.42
CA ARG A 3 46.04 -37.57 17.73
C ARG A 3 44.68 -36.91 17.63
N ARG A 4 44.05 -36.74 18.79
CA ARG A 4 42.79 -36.03 18.99
C ARG A 4 43.04 -34.53 18.81
N GLN A 5 42.55 -33.96 17.70
CA GLN A 5 42.71 -32.56 17.37
C GLN A 5 41.46 -31.82 17.84
N TRP A 6 41.57 -31.14 18.97
CA TRP A 6 40.55 -30.23 19.48
C TRP A 6 40.75 -28.90 18.75
N TYR A 7 39.95 -28.62 17.71
CA TYR A 7 39.88 -27.28 17.12
C TYR A 7 38.69 -26.53 17.72
N PRO A 8 38.92 -25.38 18.37
CA PRO A 8 37.89 -24.65 19.08
C PRO A 8 36.82 -24.10 18.14
N LEU A 9 35.58 -24.22 18.60
CA LEU A 9 34.46 -23.36 18.22
C LEU A 9 34.91 -21.90 18.17
N ALA A 10 34.76 -21.25 17.02
CA ALA A 10 34.42 -19.83 16.84
C ALA A 10 35.02 -19.29 15.53
N ALA A 11 34.27 -19.42 14.43
CA ALA A 11 34.39 -18.47 13.34
C ALA A 11 33.03 -17.78 13.19
N TRP A 12 32.86 -16.73 13.97
CA TRP A 12 31.77 -15.76 13.84
C TRP A 12 31.91 -15.07 12.48
N LEU A 13 31.02 -15.39 11.54
CA LEU A 13 30.73 -14.51 10.40
C LEU A 13 29.41 -13.81 10.71
N ALA A 14 29.52 -12.69 11.44
CA ALA A 14 28.44 -11.73 11.58
C ALA A 14 28.25 -11.04 10.22
N ALA A 15 27.32 -11.56 9.41
CA ALA A 15 26.80 -10.85 8.26
C ALA A 15 25.97 -9.67 8.78
N LEU A 16 26.58 -8.48 8.80
CA LEU A 16 25.92 -7.23 9.11
C LEU A 16 24.94 -6.94 7.95
N ALA A 17 23.67 -7.29 8.14
CA ALA A 17 22.62 -6.93 7.20
C ALA A 17 22.44 -5.40 7.22
N CYS A 18 22.82 -4.72 6.14
CA CYS A 18 22.42 -3.34 5.88
C CYS A 18 20.90 -3.29 5.70
N SER A 19 20.17 -2.99 6.77
CA SER A 19 18.77 -2.58 6.70
C SER A 19 18.70 -1.16 6.13
N ALA A 20 18.64 -1.05 4.80
CA ALA A 20 18.26 0.21 4.17
C ALA A 20 16.83 0.57 4.58
N PRO A 21 16.52 1.85 4.88
CA PRO A 21 15.16 2.26 5.17
C PRO A 21 14.32 2.08 3.90
N VAL A 22 13.41 1.10 3.90
CA VAL A 22 12.35 1.04 2.90
C VAL A 22 11.53 2.31 3.06
N ALA A 23 11.46 3.12 1.99
CA ALA A 23 10.59 4.27 1.95
C ALA A 23 9.15 3.81 2.16
N ALA A 24 8.60 4.03 3.36
CA ALA A 24 7.28 3.55 3.77
C ALA A 24 6.17 3.94 2.78
N GLY A 25 6.30 5.08 2.10
CA GLY A 25 5.35 5.52 1.08
C GLY A 25 5.32 4.64 -0.18
N ALA A 26 6.43 4.05 -0.60
CA ALA A 26 6.47 3.17 -1.76
C ALA A 26 5.85 1.80 -1.46
N ALA A 27 6.07 1.29 -0.25
CA ALA A 27 5.44 0.06 0.22
C ALA A 27 3.91 0.22 0.32
N ASP A 28 3.44 1.36 0.82
CA ASP A 28 2.01 1.64 0.93
C ASP A 28 1.31 1.79 -0.43
N ALA A 29 1.95 2.49 -1.39
CA ALA A 29 1.43 2.61 -2.75
C ALA A 29 1.33 1.24 -3.46
N ALA A 30 2.32 0.37 -3.27
CA ALA A 30 2.28 -0.99 -3.79
C ALA A 30 1.16 -1.83 -3.14
N HIS A 31 0.96 -1.66 -1.83
CA HIS A 31 -0.10 -2.33 -1.09
C HIS A 31 -1.49 -1.90 -1.57
N GLY A 32 -1.76 -0.60 -1.63
CA GLY A 32 -3.05 -0.07 -2.11
C GLY A 32 -3.37 -0.50 -3.54
N ARG A 33 -2.37 -0.58 -4.42
CA ARG A 33 -2.53 -1.14 -5.77
C ARG A 33 -2.95 -2.60 -5.72
N ALA A 34 -2.27 -3.44 -4.94
CA ALA A 34 -2.58 -4.87 -4.86
C ALA A 34 -4.02 -5.12 -4.38
N LEU A 35 -4.45 -4.39 -3.34
CA LEU A 35 -5.82 -4.43 -2.84
C LEU A 35 -6.85 -4.02 -3.90
N TYR A 36 -6.59 -2.92 -4.62
CA TYR A 36 -7.46 -2.48 -5.72
C TYR A 36 -7.61 -3.54 -6.81
N GLU A 37 -6.50 -4.09 -7.29
CA GLU A 37 -6.53 -5.03 -8.43
C GLU A 37 -7.22 -6.35 -8.07
N THR A 38 -7.18 -6.76 -6.81
CA THR A 38 -7.82 -8.01 -6.37
C THR A 38 -9.32 -7.87 -6.13
N ARG A 39 -9.81 -6.68 -5.77
CA ARG A 39 -11.21 -6.50 -5.31
C ARG A 39 -12.08 -5.61 -6.19
N CYS A 40 -11.53 -4.57 -6.82
CA CYS A 40 -12.35 -3.55 -7.48
C CYS A 40 -12.69 -3.87 -8.94
N GLY A 41 -11.94 -4.76 -9.60
CA GLY A 41 -12.14 -5.11 -11.02
C GLY A 41 -13.15 -6.23 -11.29
N GLY A 42 -13.74 -6.83 -10.25
CA GLY A 42 -14.62 -7.99 -10.41
C GLY A 42 -16.03 -7.67 -10.91
N CYS A 43 -16.53 -6.47 -10.64
CA CYS A 43 -17.92 -6.09 -10.95
C CYS A 43 -18.05 -5.12 -12.13
N HIS A 44 -17.05 -4.28 -12.36
CA HIS A 44 -17.01 -3.31 -13.46
C HIS A 44 -15.58 -3.07 -13.90
N ASP A 45 -15.41 -2.55 -15.12
CA ASP A 45 -14.10 -2.19 -15.63
C ASP A 45 -13.57 -0.87 -15.02
N ARG A 46 -12.32 -0.50 -15.34
CA ARG A 46 -11.65 0.70 -14.80
C ARG A 46 -12.18 2.02 -15.40
N SER A 47 -12.98 1.98 -16.45
CA SER A 47 -13.61 3.13 -17.11
C SER A 47 -14.43 3.99 -16.15
N VAL A 48 -14.90 3.41 -15.03
CA VAL A 48 -15.60 4.13 -13.96
C VAL A 48 -14.82 5.33 -13.42
N HIS A 49 -13.49 5.31 -13.52
CA HIS A 49 -12.61 6.40 -13.10
C HIS A 49 -12.45 7.51 -14.15
N ALA A 50 -12.78 7.24 -15.43
CA ALA A 50 -12.64 8.16 -16.56
C ALA A 50 -13.95 8.87 -16.94
N ARG A 51 -15.05 8.61 -16.23
CA ARG A 51 -16.37 9.21 -16.51
C ARG A 51 -16.31 10.74 -16.46
N THR A 52 -16.99 11.38 -17.41
CA THR A 52 -17.10 12.86 -17.54
C THR A 52 -17.61 13.49 -16.24
N VAL A 53 -18.61 12.86 -15.61
CA VAL A 53 -19.09 13.23 -14.29
C VAL A 53 -18.48 12.30 -13.26
N ARG A 54 -17.42 12.76 -12.58
CA ARG A 54 -16.77 12.02 -11.49
C ARG A 54 -17.65 11.95 -10.24
N SER A 55 -17.78 10.76 -9.65
CA SER A 55 -18.54 10.53 -8.41
C SER A 55 -17.87 11.12 -7.16
N ALA A 56 -16.54 11.24 -7.16
CA ALA A 56 -15.78 11.90 -6.10
C ALA A 56 -15.25 13.26 -6.57
N LYS A 57 -15.35 14.27 -5.71
CA LYS A 57 -14.88 15.63 -5.94
C LYS A 57 -13.77 16.08 -4.98
N SER A 58 -13.32 15.20 -4.10
CA SER A 58 -12.23 15.45 -3.15
C SER A 58 -11.59 14.13 -2.70
N PHE A 59 -10.40 14.20 -2.10
CA PHE A 59 -9.75 13.04 -1.50
C PHE A 59 -10.64 12.34 -0.47
N ALA A 60 -11.31 13.12 0.39
CA ALA A 60 -12.26 12.60 1.37
C ALA A 60 -13.42 11.84 0.72
N GLN A 61 -13.93 12.32 -0.41
CA GLN A 61 -14.97 11.61 -1.16
C GLN A 61 -14.43 10.35 -1.86
N VAL A 62 -13.18 10.36 -2.35
CA VAL A 62 -12.54 9.12 -2.86
C VAL A 62 -12.49 8.09 -1.74
N ARG A 63 -12.04 8.47 -0.55
CA ARG A 63 -12.01 7.60 0.64
C ARG A 63 -13.39 7.05 0.98
N ALA A 64 -14.42 7.90 0.98
CA ALA A 64 -15.79 7.49 1.27
C ALA A 64 -16.30 6.45 0.26
N TRP A 65 -15.96 6.59 -1.03
CA TRP A 65 -16.28 5.58 -2.04
C TRP A 65 -15.52 4.27 -1.82
N VAL A 66 -14.24 4.32 -1.41
CA VAL A 66 -13.47 3.12 -1.07
C VAL A 66 -14.12 2.37 0.09
N VAL A 67 -14.50 3.06 1.18
CA VAL A 67 -15.25 2.47 2.31
C VAL A 67 -16.58 1.85 1.85
N ASN A 68 -17.31 2.53 0.97
CA ASN A 68 -18.56 2.00 0.44
C ASN A 68 -18.35 0.69 -0.35
N TRP A 69 -17.32 0.63 -1.20
CA TRP A 69 -17.04 -0.58 -1.99
C TRP A 69 -16.39 -1.70 -1.18
N ASP A 70 -15.59 -1.39 -0.17
CA ASP A 70 -15.10 -2.37 0.82
C ASP A 70 -16.28 -3.11 1.47
N ARG A 71 -17.29 -2.36 1.95
CA ARG A 71 -18.52 -2.94 2.52
C ARG A 71 -19.29 -3.80 1.53
N GLN A 72 -19.46 -3.32 0.29
CA GLN A 72 -20.21 -4.06 -0.74
C GLN A 72 -19.50 -5.34 -1.20
N THR A 73 -18.16 -5.34 -1.21
CA THR A 73 -17.35 -6.52 -1.56
C THR A 73 -17.06 -7.43 -0.37
N GLY A 74 -17.44 -7.02 0.85
CA GLY A 74 -17.17 -7.76 2.08
C GLY A 74 -15.67 -7.94 2.35
N ALA A 75 -14.84 -6.98 1.95
CA ALA A 75 -13.39 -7.08 2.10
C ALA A 75 -12.91 -6.83 3.54
N LEU A 76 -13.67 -6.04 4.32
CA LEU A 76 -13.47 -5.79 5.76
C LEU A 76 -12.09 -5.20 6.07
N TRP A 77 -11.64 -4.28 5.23
CA TRP A 77 -10.34 -3.63 5.36
C TRP A 77 -10.20 -2.78 6.61
N ARG A 78 -8.97 -2.71 7.13
CA ARG A 78 -8.54 -1.78 8.17
C ARG A 78 -8.44 -0.35 7.62
N ASP A 79 -8.42 0.64 8.50
CA ASP A 79 -8.37 2.05 8.09
C ASP A 79 -7.13 2.41 7.27
N ASP A 80 -5.98 1.80 7.58
CA ASP A 80 -4.73 1.99 6.84
C ASP A 80 -4.79 1.34 5.44
N GLU A 81 -5.43 0.19 5.29
CA GLU A 81 -5.69 -0.44 3.99
C GLU A 81 -6.65 0.41 3.14
N ILE A 82 -7.71 0.96 3.75
CA ILE A 82 -8.61 1.93 3.11
C ILE A 82 -7.83 3.15 2.62
N ASP A 83 -6.93 3.68 3.44
CA ASP A 83 -6.11 4.84 3.11
C ASP A 83 -5.10 4.53 2.00
N ALA A 84 -4.49 3.34 2.01
CA ALA A 84 -3.58 2.88 0.96
C ALA A 84 -4.27 2.81 -0.41
N VAL A 85 -5.47 2.20 -0.47
CA VAL A 85 -6.28 2.13 -1.70
C VAL A 85 -6.74 3.52 -2.14
N THR A 86 -7.16 4.36 -1.20
CA THR A 86 -7.58 5.74 -1.47
C THR A 86 -6.44 6.53 -2.10
N ARG A 87 -5.23 6.44 -1.53
CA ARG A 87 -4.03 7.07 -2.05
C ARG A 87 -3.72 6.58 -3.47
N TYR A 88 -3.70 5.27 -3.69
CA TYR A 88 -3.47 4.69 -5.00
C TYR A 88 -4.48 5.21 -6.04
N LEU A 89 -5.77 5.20 -5.74
CA LEU A 89 -6.81 5.72 -6.63
C LEU A 89 -6.64 7.21 -6.89
N ASN A 90 -6.32 7.98 -5.86
CA ASN A 90 -6.10 9.40 -5.97
C ASN A 90 -4.90 9.72 -6.86
N GLU A 91 -3.77 9.07 -6.63
CA GLU A 91 -2.56 9.21 -7.45
C GLU A 91 -2.78 8.70 -8.87
N ARG A 92 -3.55 7.63 -9.09
CA ARG A 92 -3.72 7.08 -10.43
C ARG A 92 -4.72 7.85 -11.29
N TYR A 93 -5.82 8.31 -10.69
CA TYR A 93 -7.00 8.79 -11.42
C TYR A 93 -7.51 10.19 -11.02
N TYR A 94 -7.56 10.49 -9.71
CA TYR A 94 -8.31 11.65 -9.24
C TYR A 94 -7.48 12.93 -9.12
N ARG A 95 -6.26 12.84 -8.58
CA ARG A 95 -5.30 13.94 -8.40
C ARG A 95 -5.84 15.08 -7.52
N PHE A 96 -6.56 14.76 -6.46
CA PHE A 96 -6.98 15.76 -5.47
C PHE A 96 -5.88 16.00 -4.43
N PRO A 97 -5.87 17.19 -3.78
CA PRO A 97 -5.03 17.44 -2.62
C PRO A 97 -5.21 16.35 -1.57
N CYS A 98 -4.12 15.66 -1.25
CA CYS A 98 -4.12 14.61 -0.23
C CYS A 98 -3.65 15.17 1.12
N PRO A 99 -4.36 14.91 2.23
CA PRO A 99 -3.93 15.32 3.55
C PRO A 99 -2.57 14.71 3.93
N ALA A 100 -1.69 15.51 4.53
CA ALA A 100 -0.39 15.06 5.03
C ALA A 100 -0.46 13.86 5.99
N GLN A 101 -1.52 13.71 6.77
CA GLN A 101 -1.70 12.57 7.68
C GLN A 101 -1.74 11.24 6.92
N VAL A 102 -2.26 11.24 5.69
CA VAL A 102 -2.32 10.06 4.83
C VAL A 102 -1.10 10.01 3.92
N CYS A 103 -0.76 11.11 3.24
CA CYS A 103 0.26 11.13 2.20
C CYS A 103 1.68 11.56 2.63
N GLY A 104 1.89 11.93 3.89
CA GLY A 104 3.16 12.38 4.47
C GLY A 104 3.51 13.85 4.19
N THR A 105 3.08 14.38 3.04
CA THR A 105 3.16 15.79 2.66
C THR A 105 1.93 16.12 1.81
N ASP A 106 1.36 17.31 1.93
CA ASP A 106 0.26 17.72 1.04
C ASP A 106 0.77 17.71 -0.41
N ARG A 107 0.29 16.75 -1.21
CA ARG A 107 0.58 16.66 -2.64
C ARG A 107 -0.66 17.12 -3.40
N GLY A 108 -0.52 18.24 -4.11
CA GLY A 108 -1.50 18.80 -5.05
C GLY A 108 -1.11 18.47 -6.49
#